data_AF-A0A1L8D0W0-F1
#
_entry.id   AF-A0A1L8D0W0-F1
#
_cell.length_a   1.000
_cell.length_b   1.000
_cell.length_c   1.000
_cell.angle_alpha   90.00
_cell.angle_beta   90.00
_cell.angle_gamma   90.00
#
_symmetry.space_group_name_H-M   'P 1'
#
loop_
_entity.id
_entity.type
_entity.pdbx_description
1 polymer ?
#
loop_
_entity_poly.entity_id
_entity_poly.type
_entity_poly.pdbx_seq_one_letter_code
_entity_poly.pdbx_strand_id
1 'polypeptide(L)' 'MKKGVIKAVHDDDLEQFLDSLGLLKKIRKGKMRCAKCNTTITLENFQCVYPEEGKIKVCCSKLECYRKVINWGEVIINE' A
#
# COMPACT_ATOMS: atom_id res chain seq x y z
N MET A 1 21.42 -4.93 -3.45
CA MET A 1 20.32 -4.10 -2.90
C MET A 1 20.47 -2.65 -3.35
N LYS A 2 19.69 -2.19 -4.34
CA LYS A 2 19.49 -0.74 -4.53
C LYS A 2 18.73 -0.22 -3.30
N LYS A 3 19.27 0.79 -2.62
CA LYS A 3 18.61 1.43 -1.48
C LYS A 3 17.38 2.22 -1.97
N GLY A 4 16.20 1.62 -1.85
CA GLY A 4 14.94 2.36 -2.00
C GLY A 4 14.64 3.16 -0.74
N VAL A 5 14.15 4.40 -0.90
CA VAL A 5 13.69 5.20 0.23
C VAL A 5 12.23 4.86 0.49
N ILE A 6 11.95 4.26 1.66
CA ILE A 6 10.58 4.09 2.16
C ILE A 6 10.27 5.30 3.03
N LYS A 7 9.20 6.03 2.69
CA LYS A 7 8.68 7.12 3.52
C LYS A 7 7.71 6.55 4.54
N ALA A 8 7.80 7.02 5.78
CA ALA A 8 6.88 6.68 6.86
C ALA A 8 5.93 7.84 7.13
N VAL A 9 4.69 7.52 7.52
CA VAL A 9 3.68 8.47 7.98
C VAL A 9 3.33 8.04 9.40
N HIS A 10 3.27 8.98 10.33
CA HIS A 10 2.88 8.70 11.71
C HIS A 10 1.38 8.37 11.78
N ASP A 11 0.96 7.54 12.74
CA ASP A 11 -0.44 7.13 12.85
C ASP A 11 -1.39 8.32 13.05
N ASP A 12 -0.95 9.33 13.81
CA ASP A 12 -1.70 10.58 14.01
C ASP A 12 -1.92 11.37 12.70
N ASP A 13 -1.00 11.24 11.74
CA ASP A 13 -1.05 11.91 10.44
C ASP A 13 -1.67 11.01 9.34
N LEU A 14 -1.91 9.73 9.63
CA LEU A 14 -2.32 8.73 8.64
C LEU A 14 -3.62 9.13 7.94
N GLU A 15 -4.62 9.57 8.69
CA GLU A 15 -5.90 9.94 8.11
C GLU A 15 -5.79 11.17 7.21
N GLN A 16 -5.04 12.20 7.63
CA GLN A 16 -4.81 13.40 6.83
C GLN A 16 -4.08 13.03 5.53
N PHE A 17 -3.07 12.17 5.61
CA PHE A 17 -2.36 11.67 4.44
C PHE A 17 -3.31 10.91 3.50
N LEU A 18 -4.11 9.98 4.02
CA LEU A 18 -5.06 9.21 3.22
C LEU A 18 -6.16 10.08 2.59
N ASP A 19 -6.58 11.15 3.26
CA ASP A 19 -7.54 12.12 2.72
C ASP A 19 -6.93 12.94 1.59
N SER A 20 -5.67 13.37 1.73
CA SER A 20 -4.92 14.07 0.67
C SER A 20 -4.80 13.24 -0.62
N LEU A 21 -4.85 11.91 -0.51
CA LEU A 21 -4.86 10.97 -1.65
C LEU A 21 -6.28 10.61 -2.13
N GLY A 22 -7.34 11.14 -1.51
CA GLY A 22 -8.72 10.79 -1.82
C GLY A 22 -9.10 9.33 -1.50
N LEU A 23 -8.37 8.70 -0.58
CA LEU A 23 -8.54 7.28 -0.21
C LEU A 23 -9.36 7.11 1.09
N LEU A 24 -9.25 8.04 2.04
CA LEU A 24 -9.86 7.91 3.37
C LEU A 24 -11.36 7.58 3.31
N LYS A 25 -12.13 8.36 2.54
CA LYS A 25 -13.58 8.13 2.35
C LYS A 25 -13.90 6.77 1.74
N LYS A 26 -13.04 6.24 0.86
CA LYS A 26 -13.23 4.91 0.24
C LYS A 26 -12.94 3.80 1.25
N ILE A 27 -11.90 3.96 2.07
CA ILE A 27 -11.51 3.04 3.14
C ILE A 27 -12.63 2.97 4.19
N ARG A 28 -13.10 4.11 4.70
CA ARG A 28 -14.19 4.17 5.70
C ARG A 28 -15.52 3.57 5.19
N LYS A 29 -15.75 3.57 3.88
CA LYS A 29 -16.92 2.94 3.24
C LYS A 29 -16.72 1.46 2.90
N GLY A 30 -15.58 0.86 3.23
CA GLY A 30 -15.25 -0.53 2.89
C GLY A 30 -15.10 -0.79 1.39
N LYS A 31 -14.84 0.26 0.59
CA LYS A 31 -14.75 0.18 -0.88
C LYS A 31 -13.33 -0.01 -1.40
N MET A 32 -12.33 0.07 -0.53
CA MET A 32 -10.93 -0.11 -0.91
C MET A 32 -10.46 -1.54 -0.62
N ARG A 33 -9.71 -2.12 -1.56
CA ARG A 33 -9.25 -3.51 -1.53
C ARG A 33 -7.72 -3.54 -1.62
N CYS A 34 -7.08 -4.44 -0.87
CA CYS A 34 -5.66 -4.72 -1.01
C CYS A 34 -5.36 -5.21 -2.44
N ALA A 35 -4.40 -4.57 -3.11
CA ALA A 35 -4.06 -4.91 -4.49
C ALA A 35 -3.39 -6.29 -4.64
N LYS A 36 -2.96 -6.92 -3.54
CA LYS A 36 -2.28 -8.23 -3.55
C LYS A 36 -3.17 -9.41 -3.15
N CYS A 37 -4.09 -9.23 -2.19
CA CYS A 37 -4.93 -10.34 -1.66
C CYS A 37 -6.43 -10.01 -1.64
N ASN A 38 -6.85 -8.86 -2.15
CA ASN A 38 -8.25 -8.44 -2.25
C ASN A 38 -9.03 -8.32 -0.92
N THR A 39 -8.34 -8.39 0.22
CA THR A 39 -8.95 -8.11 1.53
C THR A 39 -9.39 -6.64 1.60
N THR A 40 -10.54 -6.37 2.21
CA THR A 40 -11.02 -4.99 2.43
C THR A 40 -10.05 -4.23 3.33
N ILE A 41 -9.65 -3.03 2.90
CA ILE A 41 -8.76 -2.18 3.66
C ILE A 41 -9.57 -1.40 4.71
N THR A 42 -9.05 -1.39 5.93
CA THR A 42 -9.47 -0.56 7.06
C THR A 42 -8.26 0.24 7.56
N LEU A 43 -8.47 1.24 8.42
CA LEU A 43 -7.36 1.96 9.05
C LEU A 43 -6.48 1.04 9.91
N GLU A 44 -7.09 0.03 10.53
CA GLU A 44 -6.40 -0.96 11.38
C GLU A 44 -5.52 -1.95 10.59
N ASN A 45 -5.84 -2.21 9.32
CA ASN A 45 -5.13 -3.19 8.51
C ASN A 45 -4.34 -2.57 7.33
N PHE A 46 -4.28 -1.24 7.25
CA PHE A 46 -3.54 -0.53 6.22
C PHE A 46 -2.03 -0.61 6.49
N GLN A 47 -1.24 -0.99 5.48
CA GLN A 47 0.23 -1.06 5.61
C GLN A 47 0.93 0.04 4.84
N CYS A 48 0.59 0.19 3.56
CA CYS A 48 1.24 1.17 2.70
C CYS A 48 0.40 1.51 1.47
N VAL A 49 0.74 2.66 0.87
CA VAL A 49 0.42 3.02 -0.50
C VAL A 49 1.68 2.94 -1.35
N TYR A 50 1.53 2.58 -2.62
CA TYR A 50 2.64 2.53 -3.56
C TYR A 50 2.13 2.84 -4.98
N PRO A 51 2.93 3.52 -5.82
CA PRO A 51 2.60 3.64 -7.23
C PRO A 51 2.71 2.26 -7.90
N GLU A 52 1.86 1.91 -8.85
CA GLU A 52 1.98 0.72 -9.72
C GLU A 52 1.29 1.05 -11.03
N GLU A 53 2.00 0.96 -12.16
CA GLU A 53 1.48 1.29 -13.50
C GLU A 53 0.82 2.69 -13.56
N GLY A 54 1.45 3.69 -12.92
CA GLY A 54 0.95 5.07 -12.88
C GLY A 54 -0.28 5.28 -12.00
N LYS A 55 -0.73 4.27 -11.24
CA LYS A 55 -1.87 4.36 -10.32
C LYS A 55 -1.41 4.16 -8.88
N ILE A 56 -2.10 4.80 -7.93
CA ILE A 56 -1.90 4.53 -6.51
C ILE A 56 -2.61 3.22 -6.16
N LYS A 57 -1.86 2.29 -5.56
CA LYS A 57 -2.35 1.04 -4.98
C LYS A 57 -2.13 1.05 -3.48
N VAL A 58 -2.84 0.15 -2.80
CA VAL A 58 -2.77 -0.02 -1.34
C VAL A 58 -2.49 -1.48 -0.99
N CYS A 59 -1.79 -1.69 0.12
CA CYS A 59 -1.49 -3.01 0.67
C CYS A 59 -2.00 -3.12 2.11
N CYS A 60 -2.53 -4.29 2.48
CA CYS A 60 -2.86 -4.60 3.85
C CYS A 60 -1.62 -5.02 4.68
N SER A 61 -1.78 -5.13 6.00
CA SER A 61 -0.75 -5.49 6.99
C SER A 61 -0.30 -6.96 6.96
N LYS A 62 -0.88 -7.80 6.10
CA LYS A 62 -0.37 -9.17 5.89
C LYS A 62 1.05 -9.13 5.33
N LEU A 63 2.00 -9.73 6.05
CA LEU A 63 3.42 -9.74 5.69
C LEU A 63 3.68 -10.26 4.27
N GLU A 64 2.95 -11.29 3.83
CA GLU A 64 3.02 -11.84 2.47
C GLU A 64 2.67 -10.81 1.38
N CYS A 65 1.75 -9.89 1.66
CA CYS A 65 1.36 -8.85 0.73
C CYS A 65 2.42 -7.75 0.69
N TYR A 66 2.90 -7.34 1.86
CA TYR A 66 3.94 -6.31 1.95
C TYR A 66 5.24 -6.74 1.27
N ARG A 67 5.65 -8.02 1.44
CA ARG A 67 6.80 -8.60 0.73
C ARG A 67 6.70 -8.47 -0.79
N LYS A 68 5.50 -8.69 -1.36
CA LYS A 68 5.26 -8.51 -2.81
C LYS A 68 5.37 -7.05 -3.27
N VAL A 69 5.21 -6.09 -2.36
CA VAL A 69 5.35 -4.65 -2.65
C VAL A 69 6.80 -4.20 -2.53
N ILE A 70 7.51 -4.60 -1.47
CA ILE A 70 8.91 -4.17 -1.26
C ILE A 70 9.92 -4.91 -2.13
N ASN A 71 9.60 -6.13 -2.57
CA ASN A 71 10.42 -6.89 -3.53
C ASN A 71 10.19 -6.43 -4.98
N TRP A 72 9.53 -5.30 -5.20
CA TRP A 72 9.22 -4.75 -6.51
C TRP A 72 10.43 -4.06 -7.18
N GLY A 73 11.57 -4.76 -7.15
CA GLY A 73 12.85 -4.38 -7.74
C GLY A 73 13.66 -5.54 -8.33
N GLU A 74 13.18 -6.79 -8.27
CA GLU A 74 13.81 -7.94 -8.93
C GLU A 74 12.75 -8.87 -9.54
N VAL A 75 12.39 -8.62 -10.80
CA VAL A 75 12.00 -9.70 -11.73
C VAL A 75 12.54 -9.32 -13.11
N ILE A 76 13.79 -9.68 -13.37
CA ILE A 76 14.19 -10.19 -14.68
C ILE A 76 14.51 -11.66 -14.41
N ILE A 77 13.50 -12.52 -14.60
CA ILE A 77 13.76 -13.91 -14.99
C ILE A 77 14.23 -13.80 -16.44
N ASN A 78 15.53 -13.85 -16.65
CA ASN A 78 16.08 -14.37 -17.88
C ASN A 78 16.56 -15.77 -17.53
N GLU A 79 15.93 -16.74 -18.19
CA GLU A 79 16.19 -18.19 -18.34
C GLU A 79 17.29 -18.82 -17.47
#